data_AF-A0A4Y2SUE2-F1
#
_entry.id   AF-A0A4Y2SUE2-F1
#
_cell.length_a   1.000
_cell.length_b   1.000
_cell.length_c   1.000
_cell.angle_alpha   90.00
_cell.angle_beta   90.00
_cell.angle_gamma   90.00
#
_symmetry.space_group_name_H-M   'P 1'
#
loop_
_entity.id
_entity.type
_entity.pdbx_description
1 polymer ?
#
loop_
_entity_poly.entity_id
_entity_poly.type
_entity_poly.pdbx_seq_one_letter_code
_entity_poly.pdbx_strand_id
1 'polypeptide(L)'
;MNNLVSFQNLQKELIKKNFSIIQSPLSTGQNNTWLLIVNTQIIYIAALRTQHIVSILLHHTGKFSKLECGKIASHRRNAPRQTPNAHQSYPTDLPAGRAGFLEDRSVYLDYDGKTISHSYSIGCPQGSNSGPLFWLLIADEALKIDFEQDVKLLAYADDFYLFIASTGKQHFQAKVTRAMEQLDLWSGKSRVSFAHEKTRLIPFAKKGWYKHPPYCSYAGKSFKLERNLKMLGVILDDRLNGLPHIEYTGEKMLRILNRLTIAKHKRGLSGKVLKVLYKRALERILVYAAPAWWRGTVNQKNRLSSIQRKVLLAVTGAFRTTSTVALQVASGIEPIDLVCDLESAWYDIKKNHAYLTLYGTRVEGSKMEVAESALTHPSTWTTVQWDKCITNSDLTIFTDGSKIESQVGAAFCITSETDSQEHLFRLSDHCSVFQAEAVAIQEAIKWRNKHRPQSICHIHTDSLSVLLALQNHKISHHLIHRIRSHLDGNINLHWVKAHIGIEGNEAADRAAKEAATKDMVDVPLGIPQNSIKRQLKDLLVSEQNKRKWPIHPWYFPTSQKI
;
A
#
# COMPACT_ATOMS: atom_id res chain seq x y z
N MET A 1 10.41 -23.41 18.75
CA MET A 1 10.82 -22.34 17.82
C MET A 1 9.80 -22.06 16.70
N ASN A 2 9.14 -23.07 16.09
CA ASN A 2 8.15 -22.85 15.03
C ASN A 2 6.90 -22.03 15.44
N ASN A 3 6.46 -22.11 16.70
CA ASN A 3 5.31 -21.34 17.21
C ASN A 3 5.62 -19.85 17.45
N LEU A 4 6.87 -19.49 17.70
CA LEU A 4 7.28 -18.08 17.86
C LEU A 4 7.32 -17.36 16.51
N VAL A 5 7.75 -18.06 15.45
CA VAL A 5 7.75 -17.54 14.08
C VAL A 5 6.31 -17.39 13.56
N SER A 6 5.40 -18.32 13.88
CA SER A 6 3.98 -18.19 13.51
C SER A 6 3.30 -17.05 14.25
N PHE A 7 3.60 -16.84 15.54
CA PHE A 7 3.08 -15.72 16.33
C PHE A 7 3.59 -14.36 15.83
N GLN A 8 4.89 -14.26 15.50
CA GLN A 8 5.46 -13.03 14.91
C GLN A 8 4.87 -12.71 13.53
N ASN A 9 4.52 -13.73 12.74
CA ASN A 9 3.86 -13.55 11.45
C ASN A 9 2.38 -13.17 11.62
N LEU A 10 1.66 -13.80 12.55
CA LEU A 10 0.31 -13.44 12.94
C LEU A 10 0.25 -11.99 13.45
N GLN A 11 1.25 -11.59 14.23
CA GLN A 11 1.39 -10.25 14.78
C GLN A 11 1.71 -9.21 13.70
N LYS A 12 2.61 -9.52 12.74
CA LYS A 12 2.85 -8.65 11.57
C LYS A 12 1.59 -8.50 10.70
N GLU A 13 0.80 -9.56 10.55
CA GLU A 13 -0.45 -9.55 9.80
C GLU A 13 -1.60 -8.84 10.56
N LEU A 14 -1.68 -8.99 11.89
CA LEU A 14 -2.62 -8.26 12.75
C LEU A 14 -2.28 -6.78 12.83
N ILE A 15 -1.00 -6.43 12.88
CA ILE A 15 -0.53 -5.04 12.78
C ILE A 15 -0.94 -4.46 11.42
N LYS A 16 -0.73 -5.18 10.30
CA LYS A 16 -1.22 -4.77 8.97
C LYS A 16 -2.75 -4.62 8.90
N LYS A 17 -3.51 -5.54 9.51
CA LYS A 17 -4.99 -5.51 9.56
C LYS A 17 -5.52 -4.36 10.43
N ASN A 18 -4.99 -4.14 11.63
CA ASN A 18 -5.48 -3.09 12.54
C ASN A 18 -5.11 -1.68 12.08
N PHE A 19 -4.09 -1.53 11.22
CA PHE A 19 -3.80 -0.25 10.58
C PHE A 19 -4.78 0.14 9.46
N SER A 20 -5.85 -0.64 9.20
CA SER A 20 -6.87 -0.35 8.18
C SER A 20 -8.17 0.28 8.70
N ILE A 21 -8.25 0.67 9.97
CA ILE A 21 -9.44 1.34 10.52
C ILE A 21 -9.30 2.85 10.30
N ILE A 22 -9.72 3.30 9.11
CA ILE A 22 -10.14 4.69 8.90
C ILE A 22 -11.64 4.59 8.58
N GLN A 23 -12.49 5.12 9.46
CA GLN A 23 -13.88 5.34 9.10
C GLN A 23 -13.96 6.35 7.94
N SER A 24 -14.23 5.82 6.75
CA SER A 24 -15.13 6.41 5.77
C SER A 24 -15.93 5.27 5.14
N PRO A 25 -17.26 5.41 4.97
CA PRO A 25 -18.03 4.43 4.22
C PRO A 25 -17.67 4.60 2.75
N LEU A 26 -16.74 3.79 2.25
CA LEU A 26 -16.54 3.45 0.83
C LEU A 26 -15.38 2.43 0.73
N SER A 27 -15.77 1.19 0.44
CA SER A 27 -14.99 0.06 -0.08
C SER A 27 -13.66 -0.33 0.61
N THR A 28 -13.77 -1.46 1.29
CA THR A 28 -12.79 -2.47 1.70
C THR A 28 -11.42 -2.53 1.01
N GLY A 29 -10.37 -2.49 1.85
CA GLY A 29 -9.29 -3.48 1.84
C GLY A 29 -8.16 -3.32 0.83
N GLN A 30 -7.12 -2.54 1.14
CA GLN A 30 -5.77 -2.77 0.59
C GLN A 30 -4.64 -2.32 1.53
N ASN A 31 -3.66 -3.20 1.70
CA ASN A 31 -2.34 -2.94 2.29
C ASN A 31 -1.60 -1.82 1.54
N ASN A 32 -1.79 -0.59 2.02
CA ASN A 32 -0.92 0.58 1.97
C ASN A 32 -1.71 1.71 2.62
N THR A 33 -1.82 1.65 3.93
CA THR A 33 -2.66 2.50 4.79
C THR A 33 -2.03 3.85 5.09
N TRP A 34 -0.72 4.02 4.89
CA TRP A 34 -0.01 5.25 5.23
C TRP A 34 -0.34 6.45 4.33
N LEU A 35 -0.35 6.25 3.02
CA LEU A 35 -0.69 7.32 2.07
C LEU A 35 -2.21 7.58 2.04
N LEU A 36 -3.01 6.56 2.37
CA LEU A 36 -4.47 6.68 2.53
C LEU A 36 -4.81 7.66 3.64
N ILE A 37 -4.18 7.55 4.81
CA ILE A 37 -4.40 8.49 5.92
C ILE A 37 -4.14 9.93 5.47
N VAL A 38 -2.98 10.20 4.87
CA VAL A 38 -2.59 11.58 4.50
C VAL A 38 -3.47 12.15 3.39
N ASN A 39 -3.80 11.37 2.35
CA ASN A 39 -4.62 11.89 1.25
C ASN A 39 -6.09 11.98 1.60
N THR A 40 -6.66 11.04 2.34
CA THR A 40 -8.04 11.15 2.85
C THR A 40 -8.16 12.31 3.84
N GLN A 41 -7.10 12.63 4.61
CA GLN A 41 -7.03 13.82 5.47
C GLN A 41 -6.98 15.11 4.66
N ILE A 42 -6.11 15.20 3.64
CA ILE A 42 -5.97 16.41 2.82
C ILE A 42 -7.19 16.61 1.92
N ILE A 43 -7.81 15.54 1.45
CA ILE A 43 -9.09 15.58 0.72
C ILE A 43 -10.22 15.95 1.67
N TYR A 44 -10.28 15.47 2.92
CA TYR A 44 -11.23 15.97 3.93
C TYR A 44 -11.03 17.47 4.20
N ILE A 45 -9.78 17.90 4.36
CA ILE A 45 -9.40 19.32 4.52
C ILE A 45 -9.79 20.14 3.27
N ALA A 46 -9.70 19.56 2.07
CA ALA A 46 -10.06 20.21 0.81
C ALA A 46 -11.56 20.14 0.48
N ALA A 47 -12.27 19.10 0.93
CA ALA A 47 -13.71 18.94 0.74
C ALA A 47 -14.50 19.90 1.63
N LEU A 48 -13.94 20.23 2.80
CA LEU A 48 -14.48 21.21 3.73
C LEU A 48 -13.98 22.64 3.47
N ARG A 49 -13.60 22.95 2.21
CA ARG A 49 -13.15 24.28 1.72
C ARG A 49 -14.15 25.42 1.96
N THR A 50 -15.31 25.15 2.54
CA THR A 50 -16.29 26.16 2.97
C THR A 50 -16.12 26.59 4.43
N GLN A 51 -15.31 25.90 5.24
CA GLN A 51 -15.18 26.13 6.69
C GLN A 51 -13.72 26.30 7.17
N HIS A 52 -13.54 26.79 8.40
CA HIS A 52 -12.25 26.84 9.08
C HIS A 52 -11.92 25.46 9.65
N ILE A 53 -10.80 24.88 9.24
CA ILE A 53 -10.39 23.54 9.70
C ILE A 53 -9.19 23.69 10.60
N VAL A 54 -9.23 23.02 11.73
CA VAL A 54 -8.11 23.04 12.67
C VAL A 54 -7.73 21.62 13.01
N SER A 55 -6.43 21.33 12.91
CA SER A 55 -5.88 20.06 13.36
C SER A 55 -5.18 20.25 14.70
N ILE A 56 -5.53 19.39 15.65
CA ILE A 56 -4.93 19.33 16.97
C ILE A 56 -4.14 18.03 17.09
N LEU A 57 -2.82 18.15 17.30
CA LEU A 57 -1.97 16.99 17.61
C LEU A 57 -1.89 16.82 19.12
N LEU A 58 -2.45 15.71 19.62
CA LEU A 58 -2.44 15.34 21.02
C LEU A 58 -1.29 14.36 21.28
N HIS A 59 -0.53 14.62 22.35
CA HIS A 59 0.54 13.75 22.80
C HIS A 59 0.13 13.03 24.07
N HIS A 60 0.64 11.82 24.28
CA HIS A 60 0.45 11.07 25.53
C HIS A 60 1.71 10.97 26.40
N THR A 61 1.52 10.80 27.70
CA THR A 61 2.57 10.40 28.67
C THR A 61 2.32 8.98 29.20
N GLY A 62 3.39 8.22 29.43
CA GLY A 62 3.31 6.89 30.09
C GLY A 62 2.76 5.73 29.24
N LYS A 63 2.85 5.83 27.90
CA LYS A 63 2.23 4.96 26.89
C LYS A 63 2.38 3.46 27.14
N PHE A 64 3.59 3.02 27.49
CA PHE A 64 3.88 1.63 27.74
C PHE A 64 4.00 1.30 29.23
N SER A 65 4.19 2.27 30.11
CA SER A 65 4.40 2.02 31.55
C SER A 65 3.11 1.89 32.36
N LYS A 66 1.93 2.12 31.76
CA LYS A 66 0.62 2.15 32.45
C LYS A 66 -0.42 1.14 31.91
N LEU A 67 -0.04 0.25 30.99
CA LEU A 67 -0.92 -0.83 30.51
C LEU A 67 -1.08 -1.92 31.59
N GLU A 68 -2.27 -2.05 32.19
CA GLU A 68 -2.55 -3.12 33.15
C GLU A 68 -3.14 -4.38 32.49
N CYS A 69 -2.72 -5.56 33.00
CA CYS A 69 -3.06 -6.89 32.46
C CYS A 69 -4.57 -7.19 32.48
N GLY A 70 -5.29 -6.67 33.49
CA GLY A 70 -6.70 -7.00 33.72
C GLY A 70 -7.68 -6.54 32.62
N LYS A 71 -7.34 -5.53 31.82
CA LYS A 71 -8.23 -5.01 30.76
C LYS A 71 -8.08 -5.73 29.42
N ILE A 72 -6.89 -6.22 29.09
CA ILE A 72 -6.68 -7.10 27.93
C ILE A 72 -7.48 -8.41 28.09
N ALA A 73 -7.70 -8.85 29.35
CA ALA A 73 -8.54 -9.98 29.71
C ALA A 73 -10.05 -9.67 29.68
N SER A 74 -10.50 -8.45 30.02
CA SER A 74 -11.92 -8.08 30.07
C SER A 74 -12.54 -7.72 28.71
N HIS A 75 -11.72 -7.35 27.72
CA HIS A 75 -12.16 -6.99 26.36
C HIS A 75 -12.88 -8.15 25.60
N ARG A 76 -12.93 -9.37 26.20
CA ARG A 76 -13.71 -10.52 25.71
C ARG A 76 -15.11 -10.64 26.32
N ARG A 77 -15.39 -10.04 27.48
CA ARG A 77 -16.65 -10.28 28.22
C ARG A 77 -17.88 -9.57 27.63
N ASN A 78 -17.68 -8.52 26.81
CA ASN A 78 -18.77 -7.70 26.25
C ASN A 78 -18.93 -7.80 24.72
N ALA A 79 -18.29 -8.78 24.06
CA ALA A 79 -18.57 -9.03 22.63
C ALA A 79 -19.92 -9.78 22.50
N PRO A 80 -20.90 -9.28 21.74
CA PRO A 80 -22.16 -9.97 21.56
C PRO A 80 -21.93 -11.35 20.91
N ARG A 81 -22.54 -12.40 21.47
CA ARG A 81 -22.66 -13.70 20.81
C ARG A 81 -23.51 -13.50 19.55
N GLN A 82 -22.88 -13.27 18.40
CA GLN A 82 -23.59 -13.24 17.12
C GLN A 82 -23.88 -14.67 16.65
N THR A 83 -25.03 -14.79 16.00
CA THR A 83 -25.68 -16.00 15.47
C THR A 83 -24.85 -16.71 14.37
N PRO A 84 -25.19 -17.96 14.00
CA PRO A 84 -24.27 -18.89 13.31
C PRO A 84 -23.82 -18.52 11.88
N ASN A 85 -24.28 -17.42 11.28
CA ASN A 85 -24.07 -17.10 9.86
C ASN A 85 -23.19 -15.87 9.58
N ALA A 86 -22.22 -15.58 10.45
CA ALA A 86 -21.16 -14.62 10.15
C ALA A 86 -19.79 -15.25 10.44
N HIS A 87 -19.06 -15.64 9.40
CA HIS A 87 -17.69 -16.12 9.49
C HIS A 87 -16.71 -14.97 9.84
N GLN A 88 -16.76 -14.53 11.10
CA GLN A 88 -15.75 -13.68 11.72
C GLN A 88 -15.34 -14.30 13.07
N SER A 89 -14.89 -15.55 13.01
CA SER A 89 -14.31 -16.26 14.14
C SER A 89 -12.91 -15.69 14.45
N TYR A 90 -12.83 -14.86 15.50
CA TYR A 90 -11.55 -14.57 16.15
C TYR A 90 -11.01 -15.88 16.76
N PRO A 91 -9.72 -16.22 16.58
CA PRO A 91 -9.18 -17.48 17.08
C PRO A 91 -9.28 -17.55 18.60
N THR A 92 -9.82 -18.66 19.09
CA THR A 92 -9.91 -19.07 20.50
C THR A 92 -8.55 -19.34 21.16
N ASP A 93 -7.44 -19.28 20.40
CA ASP A 93 -6.10 -19.74 20.82
C ASP A 93 -5.12 -18.62 21.23
N LEU A 94 -5.58 -17.37 21.31
CA LEU A 94 -4.83 -16.27 21.96
C LEU A 94 -4.69 -16.29 23.50
N PRO A 95 -5.31 -17.17 24.32
CA PRO A 95 -5.15 -17.14 25.77
C PRO A 95 -3.74 -17.50 26.26
N ALA A 96 -3.11 -18.53 25.68
CA ALA A 96 -1.90 -19.12 26.26
C ALA A 96 -0.66 -18.20 26.18
N GLY A 97 -0.57 -17.33 25.18
CA GLY A 97 0.54 -16.37 25.04
C GLY A 97 0.35 -15.05 25.80
N ARG A 98 -0.86 -14.76 26.31
CA ARG A 98 -1.19 -13.49 26.99
C ARG A 98 -0.87 -13.50 28.47
N ALA A 99 -1.15 -14.61 29.16
CA ALA A 99 -0.89 -14.74 30.59
C ALA A 99 0.61 -14.58 30.89
N GLY A 100 1.47 -15.36 30.22
CA GLY A 100 2.92 -15.30 30.46
C GLY A 100 3.65 -14.01 30.01
N PHE A 101 3.06 -13.16 29.16
CA PHE A 101 3.71 -11.90 28.74
C PHE A 101 3.47 -10.75 29.74
N LEU A 102 2.40 -10.84 30.52
CA LEU A 102 1.89 -9.75 31.35
C LEU A 102 1.86 -10.11 32.84
N GLU A 103 1.95 -11.39 33.19
CA GLU A 103 1.95 -11.89 34.58
C GLU A 103 3.37 -12.30 35.01
N ASP A 104 3.63 -12.30 36.33
CA ASP A 104 4.86 -12.81 36.97
C ASP A 104 6.21 -12.27 36.48
N ARG A 105 6.23 -10.99 36.06
CA ARG A 105 7.48 -10.34 35.63
C ARG A 105 8.22 -9.75 36.82
N SER A 106 9.55 -9.88 36.81
CA SER A 106 10.44 -9.22 37.76
C SER A 106 11.54 -8.46 37.04
N VAL A 107 11.91 -7.29 37.55
CA VAL A 107 13.08 -6.52 37.11
C VAL A 107 14.20 -6.77 38.10
N TYR A 108 15.40 -7.03 37.57
CA TYR A 108 16.60 -7.25 38.37
C TYR A 108 17.57 -6.10 38.09
N LEU A 109 18.10 -5.48 39.14
CA LEU A 109 19.21 -4.56 39.07
C LEU A 109 20.39 -5.21 39.79
N ASP A 110 21.46 -5.46 39.05
CA ASP A 110 22.72 -5.89 39.62
C ASP A 110 23.66 -4.68 39.68
N TYR A 111 24.06 -4.31 40.89
CA TYR A 111 25.00 -3.22 41.13
C TYR A 111 25.90 -3.57 42.30
N ASP A 112 27.22 -3.51 42.08
CA ASP A 112 28.25 -3.78 43.09
C ASP A 112 28.08 -5.15 43.78
N GLY A 113 27.82 -6.21 43.00
CA GLY A 113 27.66 -7.59 43.49
C GLY A 113 26.36 -7.84 44.28
N LYS A 114 25.44 -6.86 44.33
CA LYS A 114 24.11 -7.01 44.91
C LYS A 114 23.06 -6.97 43.82
N THR A 115 22.33 -8.09 43.69
CA THR A 115 21.15 -8.17 42.83
C THR A 115 19.90 -7.87 43.64
N ILE A 116 19.18 -6.80 43.28
CA ILE A 116 17.87 -6.45 43.83
C ILE A 116 16.82 -6.84 42.79
N SER A 117 15.82 -7.62 43.19
CA SER A 117 14.67 -7.97 42.35
C SER A 117 13.42 -7.24 42.80
N HIS A 118 12.62 -6.79 41.84
CA HIS A 118 11.33 -6.17 42.09
C HIS A 118 10.27 -6.70 41.12
N SER A 119 9.11 -7.11 41.63
CA SER A 119 7.99 -7.56 40.80
C SER A 119 7.41 -6.37 40.02
N TYR A 120 7.10 -6.58 38.75
CA TYR A 120 6.71 -5.52 37.80
C TYR A 120 5.52 -5.95 36.93
N SER A 121 4.31 -5.70 37.44
CA SER A 121 3.04 -6.12 36.81
C SER A 121 2.37 -5.08 35.91
N ILE A 122 2.95 -3.88 35.77
CA ILE A 122 2.31 -2.77 35.04
C ILE A 122 3.12 -2.46 33.78
N GLY A 123 2.44 -2.28 32.65
CA GLY A 123 3.03 -1.80 31.41
C GLY A 123 3.53 -2.88 30.45
N CYS A 124 3.81 -2.50 29.21
CA CYS A 124 4.58 -3.29 28.26
C CYS A 124 6.06 -2.88 28.32
N PRO A 125 7.04 -3.80 28.30
CA PRO A 125 8.44 -3.44 28.24
C PRO A 125 8.71 -2.62 26.97
N GLN A 126 9.45 -1.52 27.11
CA GLN A 126 9.88 -0.73 25.96
C GLN A 126 10.80 -1.60 25.07
N GLY A 127 10.51 -1.63 23.77
CA GLY A 127 11.20 -2.52 22.83
C GLY A 127 10.60 -3.93 22.73
N SER A 128 9.54 -4.23 23.49
CA SER A 128 8.79 -5.47 23.28
C SER A 128 8.05 -5.48 21.94
N ASN A 129 8.07 -6.62 21.26
CA ASN A 129 7.38 -6.79 19.97
C ASN A 129 5.86 -6.60 20.11
N SER A 130 5.28 -6.96 21.27
CA SER A 130 3.84 -6.94 21.53
C SER A 130 3.30 -5.63 22.10
N GLY A 131 4.16 -4.77 22.64
CA GLY A 131 3.75 -3.46 23.16
C GLY A 131 2.93 -2.63 22.15
N PRO A 132 3.42 -2.43 20.91
CA PRO A 132 2.67 -1.67 19.90
C PRO A 132 1.29 -2.25 19.58
N LEU A 133 1.15 -3.58 19.54
CA LEU A 133 -0.13 -4.22 19.27
C LEU A 133 -1.14 -3.96 20.39
N PHE A 134 -0.73 -4.12 21.64
CA PHE A 134 -1.61 -3.86 22.78
C PHE A 134 -2.00 -2.38 22.90
N TRP A 135 -1.06 -1.48 22.63
CA TRP A 135 -1.36 -0.06 22.56
C TRP A 135 -2.41 0.25 21.48
N LEU A 136 -2.28 -0.34 20.29
CA LEU A 136 -3.27 -0.15 19.22
C LEU A 136 -4.67 -0.64 19.60
N LEU A 137 -4.79 -1.74 20.34
CA LEU A 137 -6.10 -2.22 20.82
C LEU A 137 -6.76 -1.23 21.80
N ILE A 138 -5.97 -0.57 22.64
CA ILE A 138 -6.48 0.47 23.54
C ILE A 138 -6.84 1.74 22.75
N ALA A 139 -5.95 2.19 21.85
CA ALA A 139 -6.16 3.37 21.03
C ALA A 139 -7.36 3.23 20.08
N ASP A 140 -7.68 2.01 19.62
CA ASP A 140 -8.87 1.70 18.81
C ASP A 140 -10.18 2.04 19.53
N GLU A 141 -10.23 1.95 20.87
CA GLU A 141 -11.40 2.39 21.64
C GLU A 141 -11.63 3.91 21.52
N ALA A 142 -10.56 4.72 21.50
CA ALA A 142 -10.68 6.17 21.30
C ALA A 142 -11.20 6.51 19.89
N LEU A 143 -10.79 5.74 18.88
CA LEU A 143 -11.22 5.93 17.49
C LEU A 143 -12.71 5.61 17.28
N LYS A 144 -13.35 4.90 18.21
CA LYS A 144 -14.78 4.57 18.19
C LYS A 144 -15.66 5.57 18.95
N ILE A 145 -15.06 6.62 19.54
CA ILE A 145 -15.82 7.70 20.16
C ILE A 145 -16.64 8.40 19.07
N ASP A 146 -17.94 8.51 19.32
CA ASP A 146 -18.85 9.23 18.44
C ASP A 146 -18.71 10.74 18.69
N PHE A 147 -18.13 11.43 17.72
CA PHE A 147 -17.96 12.88 17.73
C PHE A 147 -19.03 13.55 16.86
N GLU A 148 -19.22 14.86 17.05
CA GLU A 148 -20.08 15.66 16.17
C GLU A 148 -19.64 15.54 14.68
N GLN A 149 -20.58 15.68 13.73
CA GLN A 149 -20.34 15.45 12.29
C GLN A 149 -19.12 16.21 11.70
N ASP A 150 -18.79 17.37 12.25
CA ASP A 150 -17.66 18.21 11.81
C ASP A 150 -16.34 17.91 12.54
N VAL A 151 -16.33 16.92 13.43
CA VAL A 151 -15.20 16.54 14.27
C VAL A 151 -14.76 15.12 13.90
N LYS A 152 -13.49 14.96 13.55
CA LYS A 152 -12.93 13.68 13.17
C LYS A 152 -11.63 13.40 13.91
N LEU A 153 -11.57 12.26 14.60
CA LEU A 153 -10.36 11.78 15.23
C LEU A 153 -9.63 10.79 14.32
N LEU A 154 -8.32 10.95 14.23
CA LEU A 154 -7.42 9.99 13.60
C LEU A 154 -6.26 9.71 14.54
N ALA A 155 -5.70 8.50 14.50
CA ALA A 155 -4.55 8.15 15.32
C ALA A 155 -3.53 7.40 14.47
N TYR A 156 -2.26 7.62 14.78
CA TYR A 156 -1.18 6.81 14.25
C TYR A 156 -0.16 6.52 15.32
N ALA A 157 0.07 5.24 15.57
CA ALA A 157 0.87 4.79 16.70
C ALA A 157 0.40 5.53 17.95
N ASP A 158 1.20 6.45 18.44
CA ASP A 158 1.02 7.20 19.66
C ASP A 158 0.53 8.65 19.51
N ASP A 159 0.37 9.11 18.27
CA ASP A 159 -0.11 10.45 17.92
C ASP A 159 -1.60 10.43 17.61
N PHE A 160 -2.37 11.32 18.22
CA PHE A 160 -3.77 11.56 17.88
C PHE A 160 -3.94 12.92 17.18
N TYR A 161 -4.73 12.93 16.12
CA TYR A 161 -5.02 14.08 15.28
C TYR A 161 -6.53 14.33 15.29
N LEU A 162 -6.94 15.42 15.92
CA LEU A 162 -8.34 15.83 15.96
C LEU A 162 -8.56 16.93 14.91
N PHE A 163 -9.40 16.65 13.91
CA PHE A 163 -9.77 17.57 12.85
C PHE A 163 -11.15 18.14 13.14
N ILE A 164 -11.25 19.46 13.21
CA ILE A 164 -12.50 20.14 13.54
C ILE A 164 -12.79 21.16 12.45
N ALA A 165 -13.96 21.07 11.85
CA ALA A 165 -14.49 22.07 10.93
C ALA A 165 -15.51 22.97 11.64
N SER A 166 -15.35 24.27 11.46
CA SER A 166 -16.20 25.25 12.13
C SER A 166 -16.27 26.59 11.39
N THR A 167 -17.35 27.32 11.61
CA THR A 167 -17.52 28.72 11.17
C THR A 167 -17.58 29.63 12.40
N GLY A 168 -16.51 30.40 12.62
CA GLY A 168 -16.40 31.32 13.75
C GLY A 168 -15.59 30.77 14.95
N LYS A 169 -14.93 31.68 15.66
CA LYS A 169 -13.98 31.35 16.74
C LYS A 169 -14.64 30.71 17.96
N GLN A 170 -15.83 31.18 18.33
CA GLN A 170 -16.55 30.69 19.52
C GLN A 170 -17.06 29.25 19.32
N HIS A 171 -17.70 28.96 18.19
CA HIS A 171 -18.11 27.60 17.83
C HIS A 171 -16.93 26.63 17.76
N PHE A 172 -15.79 27.10 17.23
CA PHE A 172 -14.56 26.33 17.24
C PHE A 172 -14.12 25.95 18.66
N GLN A 173 -14.00 26.92 19.57
CA GLN A 173 -13.61 26.65 20.96
C GLN A 173 -14.57 25.68 21.65
N ALA A 174 -15.89 25.85 21.47
CA ALA A 174 -16.88 24.96 22.07
C ALA A 174 -16.74 23.51 21.58
N LYS A 175 -16.58 23.31 20.27
CA LYS A 175 -16.35 21.98 19.66
C LYS A 175 -15.07 21.33 20.18
N VAL A 176 -13.99 22.10 20.29
CA VAL A 176 -12.72 21.61 20.84
C VAL A 176 -12.89 21.16 22.29
N THR A 177 -13.53 21.98 23.14
CA THR A 177 -13.74 21.65 24.54
C THR A 177 -14.51 20.35 24.69
N ARG A 178 -15.64 20.18 23.99
CA ARG A 178 -16.44 18.93 24.05
C ARG A 178 -15.67 17.71 23.59
N ALA A 179 -14.96 17.83 22.46
CA ALA A 179 -14.16 16.73 21.93
C ALA A 179 -13.02 16.33 22.89
N MET A 180 -12.38 17.31 23.52
CA MET A 180 -11.35 17.08 24.53
C MET A 180 -11.91 16.45 25.81
N GLU A 181 -13.09 16.85 26.26
CA GLU A 181 -13.78 16.23 27.41
C GLU A 181 -14.08 14.75 27.14
N GLN A 182 -14.59 14.41 25.95
CA GLN A 182 -14.84 13.02 25.56
C GLN A 182 -13.53 12.20 25.52
N LEU A 183 -12.45 12.81 25.01
CA LEU A 183 -11.13 12.19 24.98
C LEU A 183 -10.55 11.98 26.37
N ASP A 184 -10.69 12.94 27.29
CA ASP A 184 -10.24 12.81 28.68
C ASP A 184 -11.06 11.79 29.46
N LEU A 185 -12.38 11.71 29.21
CA LEU A 185 -13.23 10.65 29.78
C LEU A 185 -12.74 9.27 29.34
N TRP A 186 -12.40 9.10 28.06
CA TRP A 186 -11.77 7.87 27.58
C TRP A 186 -10.37 7.68 28.18
N SER A 187 -9.56 8.73 28.27
CA SER A 187 -8.20 8.66 28.82
C SER A 187 -8.21 8.19 30.27
N GLY A 188 -9.12 8.74 31.09
CA GLY A 188 -9.33 8.34 32.48
C GLY A 188 -9.76 6.88 32.59
N LYS A 189 -10.71 6.44 31.75
CA LYS A 189 -11.10 5.02 31.64
C LYS A 189 -9.92 4.15 31.24
N SER A 190 -9.06 4.59 30.34
CA SER A 190 -7.91 3.83 29.82
C SER A 190 -6.66 3.96 30.70
N ARG A 191 -6.70 4.77 31.77
CA ARG A 191 -5.54 5.13 32.62
C ARG A 191 -4.36 5.73 31.83
N VAL A 192 -4.66 6.36 30.70
CA VAL A 192 -3.70 7.10 29.88
C VAL A 192 -3.94 8.60 30.10
N SER A 193 -2.89 9.41 30.04
CA SER A 193 -3.01 10.87 30.14
C SER A 193 -2.56 11.53 28.83
N PHE A 194 -3.31 12.53 28.39
CA PHE A 194 -2.86 13.47 27.38
C PHE A 194 -1.93 14.52 28.01
N ALA A 195 -0.79 14.74 27.39
CA ALA A 195 0.13 15.82 27.68
C ALA A 195 -0.35 17.10 26.99
N HIS A 196 -1.40 17.73 27.54
CA HIS A 196 -2.04 18.90 26.92
C HIS A 196 -1.06 20.06 26.66
N GLU A 197 0.03 20.17 27.43
CA GLU A 197 1.09 21.17 27.21
C GLU A 197 1.90 20.94 25.92
N LYS A 198 1.90 19.72 25.38
CA LYS A 198 2.53 19.38 24.09
C LYS A 198 1.56 19.48 22.93
N THR A 199 0.29 19.78 23.20
CA THR A 199 -0.74 19.87 22.17
C THR A 199 -0.47 21.03 21.23
N ARG A 200 -0.52 20.74 19.92
CA ARG A 200 -0.25 21.72 18.86
C ARG A 200 -1.50 21.97 18.04
N LEU A 201 -1.65 23.20 17.59
CA LEU A 201 -2.78 23.71 16.84
C LEU A 201 -2.31 24.23 15.49
N ILE A 202 -2.86 23.74 14.38
CA ILE A 202 -2.65 24.32 13.05
C ILE A 202 -3.99 24.66 12.38
N PRO A 203 -4.23 25.94 12.04
CA PRO A 203 -5.45 26.36 11.39
C PRO A 203 -5.26 26.42 9.87
N PHE A 204 -6.19 25.83 9.11
CA PHE A 204 -6.26 25.88 7.65
C PHE A 204 -7.37 26.84 7.24
N ALA A 205 -7.05 27.82 6.37
CA ALA A 205 -7.98 28.85 5.94
C ALA A 205 -8.42 28.65 4.48
N LYS A 206 -9.67 29.01 4.17
CA LYS A 206 -10.22 29.00 2.79
C LYS A 206 -9.39 29.81 1.79
N LYS A 207 -8.79 30.93 2.21
CA LYS A 207 -7.90 31.79 1.39
C LYS A 207 -6.41 31.63 1.77
N GLY A 208 -6.05 30.51 2.42
CA GLY A 208 -4.67 30.17 2.73
C GLY A 208 -4.00 30.97 3.84
N TRP A 209 -4.69 31.89 4.54
CA TRP A 209 -4.14 32.53 5.73
C TRP A 209 -5.22 33.12 6.67
N TYR A 210 -4.95 33.14 7.98
CA TYR A 210 -5.71 33.89 8.99
C TYR A 210 -4.95 35.12 9.43
N LYS A 211 -5.55 36.31 9.29
CA LYS A 211 -5.01 37.53 9.93
C LYS A 211 -4.98 37.40 11.47
N HIS A 212 -6.00 36.76 12.04
CA HIS A 212 -6.11 36.49 13.47
C HIS A 212 -6.49 35.01 13.69
N PRO A 213 -5.51 34.10 13.77
CA PRO A 213 -5.77 32.67 13.96
C PRO A 213 -6.58 32.41 15.25
N PRO A 214 -7.36 31.32 15.31
CA PRO A 214 -8.08 30.96 16.53
C PRO A 214 -7.09 30.65 17.65
N TYR A 215 -7.32 31.25 18.82
CA TYR A 215 -6.67 30.86 20.06
C TYR A 215 -7.54 29.80 20.72
N CYS A 216 -6.90 28.78 21.29
CA CYS A 216 -7.61 27.71 21.98
C CYS A 216 -6.85 27.24 23.21
N SER A 217 -7.58 27.01 24.28
CA SER A 217 -7.08 26.40 25.51
C SER A 217 -8.05 25.34 26.01
N TYR A 218 -7.54 24.40 26.79
CA TYR A 218 -8.32 23.35 27.42
C TYR A 218 -7.69 23.01 28.79
N ALA A 219 -8.52 22.79 29.81
CA ALA A 219 -8.08 22.56 31.19
C ALA A 219 -7.02 23.57 31.70
N GLY A 220 -7.21 24.86 31.38
CA GLY A 220 -6.29 25.95 31.76
C GLY A 220 -4.97 25.99 30.97
N LYS A 221 -4.75 25.06 30.03
CA LYS A 221 -3.54 24.98 29.19
C LYS A 221 -3.84 25.44 27.77
N SER A 222 -3.10 26.43 27.28
CA SER A 222 -3.22 26.93 25.91
C SER A 222 -2.51 26.04 24.90
N PHE A 223 -3.11 25.80 23.74
CA PHE A 223 -2.48 25.03 22.68
C PHE A 223 -1.46 25.88 21.91
N LYS A 224 -0.32 25.27 21.58
CA LYS A 224 0.73 25.95 20.82
C LYS A 224 0.30 26.07 19.36
N LEU A 225 0.10 27.30 18.90
CA LEU A 225 -0.18 27.60 17.50
C LEU A 225 1.08 27.40 16.65
N GLU A 226 1.00 26.55 15.63
CA GLU A 226 2.08 26.31 14.65
C GLU A 226 1.58 26.59 13.23
N ARG A 227 2.48 27.09 12.37
CA ARG A 227 2.21 27.26 10.92
C ARG A 227 2.52 26.02 10.10
N ASN A 228 3.35 25.13 10.65
CA ASN A 228 3.78 23.89 10.02
C ASN A 228 3.60 22.76 11.02
N LEU A 229 2.87 21.71 10.64
CA LEU A 229 2.71 20.51 11.46
C LEU A 229 3.24 19.31 10.70
N LYS A 230 4.14 18.55 11.32
CA LYS A 230 4.62 17.29 10.76
C LYS A 230 3.70 16.16 11.17
N MET A 231 3.05 15.53 10.20
CA MET A 231 2.16 14.39 10.37
C MET A 231 2.62 13.26 9.46
N LEU A 232 2.89 12.08 10.02
CA LEU A 232 3.34 10.89 9.26
C LEU A 232 4.55 11.15 8.34
N GLY A 233 5.44 12.06 8.71
CA GLY A 233 6.60 12.42 7.88
C GLY A 233 6.34 13.52 6.85
N VAL A 234 5.10 13.91 6.61
CA VAL A 234 4.69 15.02 5.74
C VAL A 234 4.57 16.30 6.55
N ILE A 235 5.01 17.43 5.98
CA ILE A 235 4.85 18.74 6.63
C ILE A 235 3.66 19.43 5.99
N LEU A 236 2.61 19.65 6.78
CA LEU A 236 1.45 20.44 6.38
C LEU A 236 1.67 21.88 6.82
N ASP A 237 1.58 22.80 5.87
CA ASP A 237 1.58 24.24 6.13
C ASP A 237 0.16 24.78 6.22
N ASP A 238 -0.03 25.90 6.92
CA ASP A 238 -1.31 26.59 7.09
C ASP A 238 -2.00 26.98 5.77
N ARG A 239 -1.24 27.03 4.66
CA ARG A 239 -1.75 27.27 3.29
C ARG A 239 -1.93 26.02 2.46
N LEU A 240 -1.50 24.86 2.94
CA LEU A 240 -1.49 23.58 2.23
C LEU A 240 -0.82 23.67 0.84
N ASN A 241 0.21 24.50 0.72
CA ASN A 241 0.96 24.69 -0.53
C ASN A 241 2.13 23.71 -0.69
N GLY A 242 2.50 22.96 0.36
CA GLY A 242 3.53 21.93 0.32
C GLY A 242 4.97 22.45 0.16
N LEU A 243 5.20 23.75 0.06
CA LEU A 243 6.54 24.33 -0.09
C LEU A 243 7.42 24.01 1.12
N PRO A 244 6.97 24.14 2.39
CA PRO A 244 7.79 23.77 3.53
C PRO A 244 8.19 22.29 3.53
N HIS A 245 7.34 21.40 3.00
CA HIS A 245 7.68 20.00 2.84
C HIS A 245 8.76 19.78 1.78
N ILE A 246 8.64 20.43 0.61
CA ILE A 246 9.64 20.38 -0.46
C ILE A 246 11.00 20.88 0.03
N GLU A 247 11.03 21.93 0.85
CA GLU A 247 12.26 22.44 1.43
C GLU A 247 12.87 21.45 2.41
N TYR A 248 12.07 20.90 3.32
CA TYR A 248 12.53 19.91 4.28
C TYR A 248 13.11 18.65 3.63
N THR A 249 12.41 18.07 2.65
CA THR A 249 12.88 16.86 1.93
C THR A 249 14.05 17.20 1.01
N GLY A 250 14.00 18.36 0.36
CA GLY A 250 15.07 18.92 -0.47
C GLY A 250 16.37 19.10 0.30
N GLU A 251 16.35 19.76 1.45
CA GLU A 251 17.53 19.95 2.31
C GLU A 251 18.06 18.62 2.84
N LYS A 252 17.18 17.71 3.25
CA LYS A 252 17.59 16.35 3.66
C LYS A 252 18.32 15.63 2.53
N MET A 253 17.78 15.67 1.31
CA MET A 253 18.38 15.07 0.13
C MET A 253 19.71 15.74 -0.23
N LEU A 254 19.75 17.08 -0.25
CA LEU A 254 20.95 17.85 -0.59
C LEU A 254 22.08 17.66 0.43
N ARG A 255 21.78 17.49 1.73
CA ARG A 255 22.81 17.12 2.73
C ARG A 255 23.48 15.80 2.39
N ILE A 256 22.71 14.81 1.94
CA ILE A 256 23.25 13.50 1.51
C ILE A 256 24.05 13.68 0.22
N LEU A 257 23.51 14.39 -0.76
CA LEU A 257 24.20 14.71 -2.02
C LEU A 257 25.56 15.39 -1.74
N ASN A 258 25.58 16.41 -0.89
CA ASN A 258 26.79 17.16 -0.57
C ASN A 258 27.86 16.22 0.01
N ARG A 259 27.50 15.32 0.94
CA ARG A 259 28.44 14.32 1.48
C ARG A 259 28.98 13.38 0.38
N LEU A 260 28.11 12.92 -0.52
CA LEU A 260 28.51 12.08 -1.65
C LEU A 260 29.43 12.83 -2.65
N THR A 261 29.26 14.14 -2.77
CA THR A 261 30.05 14.98 -3.69
C THR A 261 31.32 15.55 -3.05
N ILE A 262 31.40 15.70 -1.73
CA ILE A 262 32.61 16.18 -1.01
C ILE A 262 33.68 15.08 -0.93
N ALA A 263 33.29 13.80 -1.02
CA ALA A 263 34.21 12.66 -1.17
C ALA A 263 35.03 12.67 -2.50
N LYS A 264 35.17 13.83 -3.16
CA LYS A 264 35.79 14.05 -4.48
C LYS A 264 37.28 14.34 -4.47
N HIS A 265 38.03 14.05 -3.40
CA HIS A 265 39.37 14.65 -3.29
C HIS A 265 40.46 14.09 -4.23
N LYS A 266 40.22 13.00 -5.00
CA LYS A 266 41.02 12.65 -6.22
C LYS A 266 40.23 11.88 -7.30
N ARG A 267 39.31 10.99 -6.92
CA ARG A 267 38.36 10.27 -7.82
C ARG A 267 37.04 10.01 -7.07
N GLY A 268 36.22 11.04 -6.87
CA GLY A 268 34.93 10.85 -6.21
C GLY A 268 33.99 9.93 -6.99
N LEU A 269 32.76 9.75 -6.48
CA LEU A 269 31.75 8.95 -7.18
C LEU A 269 31.53 9.47 -8.59
N SER A 270 31.58 8.55 -9.57
CA SER A 270 31.32 8.89 -10.96
C SER A 270 29.88 9.38 -11.15
N GLY A 271 29.65 10.21 -12.15
CA GLY A 271 28.31 10.68 -12.52
C GLY A 271 27.32 9.54 -12.74
N LYS A 272 27.80 8.41 -13.31
CA LYS A 272 27.00 7.19 -13.51
C LYS A 272 26.53 6.59 -12.17
N VAL A 273 27.42 6.45 -11.19
CA VAL A 273 27.05 5.93 -9.85
C VAL A 273 26.10 6.90 -9.16
N LEU A 274 26.36 8.21 -9.25
CA LEU A 274 25.50 9.21 -8.64
C LEU A 274 24.09 9.22 -9.26
N LYS A 275 23.98 9.02 -10.58
CA LYS A 275 22.68 8.86 -11.27
C LYS A 275 21.92 7.66 -10.71
N VAL A 276 22.58 6.52 -10.51
CA VAL A 276 21.96 5.32 -9.93
C VAL A 276 21.49 5.59 -8.50
N LEU A 277 22.32 6.19 -7.65
CA LEU A 277 21.96 6.56 -6.27
C LEU A 277 20.80 7.56 -6.23
N TYR A 278 20.78 8.52 -7.15
CA TYR A 278 19.68 9.47 -7.27
C TYR A 278 18.36 8.75 -7.58
N LYS A 279 18.32 7.98 -8.68
CA LYS A 279 17.10 7.29 -9.13
C LYS A 279 16.60 6.25 -8.13
N ARG A 280 17.48 5.61 -7.37
CA ARG A 280 17.11 4.53 -6.43
C ARG A 280 16.77 5.04 -5.03
N ALA A 281 17.41 6.11 -4.55
CA ALA A 281 17.27 6.56 -3.17
C ALA A 281 16.90 8.04 -3.02
N LEU A 282 17.64 8.96 -3.65
CA LEU A 282 17.45 10.39 -3.39
C LEU A 282 16.15 10.94 -3.98
N GLU A 283 15.76 10.49 -5.17
CA GLU A 283 14.46 10.82 -5.79
C GLU A 283 13.31 10.38 -4.87
N ARG A 284 13.43 9.21 -4.23
CA ARG A 284 12.40 8.67 -3.31
C ARG A 284 12.26 9.47 -2.03
N ILE A 285 13.33 10.12 -1.57
CA ILE A 285 13.25 11.06 -0.42
C ILE A 285 12.45 12.30 -0.83
N LEU A 286 12.69 12.82 -2.04
CA LEU A 286 12.09 14.07 -2.51
C LEU A 286 10.61 13.90 -2.88
N VAL A 287 10.24 12.78 -3.50
CA VAL A 287 8.86 12.46 -3.94
C VAL A 287 8.07 11.73 -2.84
N TYR A 288 8.62 11.61 -1.63
CA TYR A 288 7.95 10.97 -0.51
C TYR A 288 6.57 11.59 -0.28
N ALA A 289 5.54 10.75 -0.33
CA ALA A 289 4.14 11.17 -0.17
C ALA A 289 3.70 12.31 -1.10
N ALA A 290 4.26 12.40 -2.31
CA ALA A 290 3.84 13.37 -3.33
C ALA A 290 2.32 13.53 -3.48
N PRO A 291 1.50 12.47 -3.50
CA PRO A 291 0.05 12.61 -3.59
C PRO A 291 -0.58 13.56 -2.56
N ALA A 292 0.03 13.68 -1.37
CA ALA A 292 -0.43 14.53 -0.27
C ALA A 292 -0.19 16.03 -0.52
N TRP A 293 1.02 16.40 -0.90
CA TRP A 293 1.46 17.79 -0.92
C TRP A 293 1.61 18.36 -2.34
N TRP A 294 1.69 17.51 -3.36
CA TRP A 294 1.86 17.91 -4.75
C TRP A 294 0.57 18.47 -5.34
N ARG A 295 0.63 19.68 -5.87
CA ARG A 295 -0.49 20.38 -6.53
C ARG A 295 -0.18 20.83 -7.95
N GLY A 296 1.04 20.58 -8.44
CA GLY A 296 1.46 20.98 -9.78
C GLY A 296 1.60 22.49 -9.99
N THR A 297 1.62 23.30 -8.92
CA THR A 297 1.73 24.76 -9.04
C THR A 297 3.09 25.19 -9.59
N VAL A 298 3.14 26.36 -10.25
CA VAL A 298 4.39 26.92 -10.80
C VAL A 298 5.47 27.07 -9.72
N ASN A 299 5.10 27.51 -8.51
CA ASN A 299 6.06 27.64 -7.41
C ASN A 299 6.65 26.29 -6.96
N GLN A 300 5.81 25.26 -6.84
CA GLN A 300 6.28 23.91 -6.51
C GLN A 300 7.20 23.36 -7.60
N LYS A 301 6.80 23.49 -8.88
CA LYS A 301 7.60 23.08 -10.05
C LYS A 301 8.97 23.77 -10.05
N ASN A 302 9.00 25.09 -9.89
CA ASN A 302 10.23 25.87 -9.86
C ASN A 302 11.14 25.47 -8.70
N ARG A 303 10.58 25.27 -7.50
CA ARG A 303 11.35 24.91 -6.32
C ARG A 303 11.95 23.50 -6.43
N LEU A 304 11.15 22.52 -6.86
CA LEU A 304 11.64 21.15 -7.09
C LEU A 304 12.69 21.11 -8.22
N SER A 305 12.47 21.84 -9.31
CA SER A 305 13.43 21.94 -10.42
C SER A 305 14.75 22.54 -9.96
N SER A 306 14.72 23.57 -9.11
CA SER A 306 15.92 24.16 -8.49
C SER A 306 16.70 23.16 -7.62
N ILE A 307 15.99 22.33 -6.84
CA ILE A 307 16.60 21.27 -6.03
C ILE A 307 17.20 20.18 -6.93
N GLN A 308 16.43 19.69 -7.91
CA GLN A 308 16.88 18.64 -8.85
C GLN A 308 18.10 19.12 -9.65
N ARG A 309 18.12 20.38 -10.09
CA ARG A 309 19.25 20.97 -10.84
C ARG A 309 20.60 20.75 -10.17
N LYS A 310 20.68 20.85 -8.84
CA LYS A 310 21.93 20.59 -8.09
C LYS A 310 22.42 19.16 -8.27
N VAL A 311 21.50 18.20 -8.28
CA VAL A 311 21.82 16.78 -8.56
C VAL A 311 22.28 16.63 -10.01
N LEU A 312 21.57 17.23 -10.96
CA LEU A 312 21.89 17.09 -12.38
C LEU A 312 23.28 17.64 -12.71
N LEU A 313 23.66 18.79 -12.13
CA LEU A 313 25.01 19.32 -12.23
C LEU A 313 26.06 18.37 -11.64
N ALA A 314 25.78 17.77 -10.48
CA ALA A 314 26.68 16.81 -9.86
C ALA A 314 26.85 15.51 -10.68
N VAL A 315 25.77 15.06 -11.35
CA VAL A 315 25.75 13.87 -12.21
C VAL A 315 26.47 14.12 -13.53
N THR A 316 26.23 15.26 -14.16
CA THR A 316 26.77 15.57 -15.51
C THR A 316 28.18 16.17 -15.45
N GLY A 317 28.52 16.89 -14.37
CA GLY A 317 29.73 17.70 -14.31
C GLY A 317 29.70 18.95 -15.20
N ALA A 318 28.54 19.31 -15.75
CA ALA A 318 28.38 20.44 -16.66
C ALA A 318 28.53 21.80 -15.96
N PHE A 319 28.77 22.86 -16.73
CA PHE A 319 28.88 24.23 -16.22
C PHE A 319 27.60 24.69 -15.53
N ARG A 320 27.75 25.55 -14.50
CA ARG A 320 26.62 26.10 -13.73
C ARG A 320 25.64 26.93 -14.57
N THR A 321 26.05 27.40 -15.74
CA THR A 321 25.24 28.15 -16.72
C THR A 321 24.37 27.25 -17.62
N THR A 322 24.64 25.95 -17.68
CA THR A 322 23.90 24.99 -18.52
C THR A 322 22.42 24.97 -18.14
N SER A 323 21.49 25.07 -19.10
CA SER A 323 20.05 25.09 -18.81
C SER A 323 19.58 23.79 -18.12
N THR A 324 18.56 23.86 -17.25
CA THR A 324 18.07 22.66 -16.52
C THR A 324 17.52 21.61 -17.48
N VAL A 325 16.86 22.03 -18.55
CA VAL A 325 16.33 21.14 -19.60
C VAL A 325 17.48 20.38 -20.28
N ALA A 326 18.56 21.07 -20.67
CA ALA A 326 19.73 20.42 -21.26
C ALA A 326 20.38 19.42 -20.29
N LEU A 327 20.45 19.75 -19.00
CA LEU A 327 20.96 18.82 -17.98
C LEU A 327 20.09 17.55 -17.84
N GLN A 328 18.76 17.67 -17.91
CA GLN A 328 17.84 16.53 -17.88
C GLN A 328 18.01 15.64 -19.11
N VAL A 329 18.16 16.24 -20.29
CA VAL A 329 18.43 15.52 -21.55
C VAL A 329 19.77 14.77 -21.48
N ALA A 330 20.86 15.48 -21.17
CA ALA A 330 22.21 14.92 -21.17
C ALA A 330 22.39 13.83 -20.10
N SER A 331 21.77 14.00 -18.93
CA SER A 331 21.81 12.99 -17.87
C SER A 331 20.85 11.83 -18.10
N GLY A 332 19.83 11.98 -18.97
CA GLY A 332 18.72 11.05 -19.10
C GLY A 332 17.98 10.86 -17.77
N ILE A 333 17.82 11.93 -17.00
CA ILE A 333 17.04 11.98 -15.75
C ILE A 333 15.74 12.72 -16.04
N GLU A 334 14.64 12.13 -15.60
CA GLU A 334 13.28 12.62 -15.76
C GLU A 334 13.05 13.89 -14.93
N PRO A 335 12.32 14.89 -15.45
CA PRO A 335 11.91 16.05 -14.66
C PRO A 335 11.14 15.64 -13.40
N ILE A 336 11.57 16.13 -12.25
CA ILE A 336 11.04 15.72 -10.94
C ILE A 336 9.55 16.04 -10.77
N ASP A 337 9.05 17.09 -11.41
CA ASP A 337 7.63 17.46 -11.39
C ASP A 337 6.78 16.40 -12.11
N LEU A 338 7.25 15.86 -13.24
CA LEU A 338 6.58 14.77 -13.93
C LEU A 338 6.58 13.48 -13.09
N VAL A 339 7.66 13.23 -12.33
CA VAL A 339 7.71 12.09 -11.39
C VAL A 339 6.67 12.27 -10.28
N CYS A 340 6.50 13.49 -9.74
CA CYS A 340 5.43 13.78 -8.77
C CYS A 340 4.04 13.57 -9.38
N ASP A 341 3.80 14.03 -10.61
CA ASP A 341 2.54 13.80 -11.34
C ASP A 341 2.24 12.30 -11.48
N LEU A 342 3.25 11.47 -11.82
CA LEU A 342 3.08 10.02 -11.90
C LEU A 342 2.78 9.35 -10.56
N GLU A 343 3.48 9.73 -9.50
CA GLU A 343 3.26 9.14 -8.17
C GLU A 343 1.87 9.50 -7.64
N SER A 344 1.39 10.72 -7.89
CA SER A 344 0.02 11.14 -7.64
C SER A 344 -0.99 10.35 -8.48
N ALA A 345 -0.80 10.27 -9.79
CA ALA A 345 -1.68 9.52 -10.69
C ALA A 345 -1.78 8.03 -10.32
N TRP A 346 -0.65 7.39 -10.03
CA TRP A 346 -0.60 6.00 -9.59
C TRP A 346 -1.35 5.79 -8.27
N TYR A 347 -1.18 6.73 -7.32
CA TYR A 347 -1.90 6.68 -6.06
C TYR A 347 -3.42 6.78 -6.28
N ASP A 348 -3.88 7.74 -7.09
CA ASP A 348 -5.30 7.98 -7.34
C ASP A 348 -5.95 6.78 -8.05
N ILE A 349 -5.30 6.22 -9.07
CA ILE A 349 -5.78 5.00 -9.75
C ILE A 349 -5.87 3.84 -8.76
N LYS A 350 -4.82 3.65 -7.94
CA LYS A 350 -4.77 2.53 -6.99
C LYS A 350 -5.84 2.64 -5.91
N LYS A 351 -6.23 3.85 -5.50
CA LYS A 351 -7.17 4.06 -4.39
C LYS A 351 -8.60 4.25 -4.83
N ASN A 352 -8.83 5.07 -5.84
CA ASN A 352 -10.18 5.40 -6.27
C ASN A 352 -10.73 4.38 -7.27
N HIS A 353 -9.86 3.52 -7.85
CA HIS A 353 -10.24 2.58 -8.90
C HIS A 353 -11.08 3.26 -10.00
N ALA A 354 -10.74 4.51 -10.31
CA ALA A 354 -11.48 5.36 -11.22
C ALA A 354 -10.60 5.74 -12.42
N TYR A 355 -11.22 6.30 -13.45
CA TYR A 355 -10.45 6.86 -14.56
C TYR A 355 -9.77 8.16 -14.12
N LEU A 356 -8.58 8.40 -14.66
CA LEU A 356 -7.82 9.62 -14.46
C LEU A 356 -7.32 10.10 -15.82
N THR A 357 -7.41 11.40 -16.08
CA THR A 357 -6.81 12.03 -17.25
C THR A 357 -5.45 12.61 -16.87
N LEU A 358 -4.38 12.09 -17.47
CA LEU A 358 -3.03 12.58 -17.28
C LEU A 358 -2.44 13.00 -18.63
N TYR A 359 -2.00 14.26 -18.74
CA TYR A 359 -1.49 14.87 -19.97
C TYR A 359 -2.41 14.71 -21.19
N GLY A 360 -3.73 14.75 -20.96
CA GLY A 360 -4.75 14.59 -22.01
C GLY A 360 -5.08 13.12 -22.34
N THR A 361 -4.37 12.15 -21.79
CA THR A 361 -4.65 10.72 -21.99
C THR A 361 -5.45 10.16 -20.83
N ARG A 362 -6.53 9.43 -21.14
CA ARG A 362 -7.35 8.72 -20.15
C ARG A 362 -6.69 7.40 -19.76
N VAL A 363 -6.53 7.17 -18.47
CA VAL A 363 -6.08 5.90 -17.88
C VAL A 363 -7.24 5.30 -17.09
N GLU A 364 -7.66 4.09 -17.44
CA GLU A 364 -8.83 3.44 -16.84
C GLU A 364 -8.46 2.62 -15.60
N GLY A 365 -8.45 3.27 -14.44
CA GLY A 365 -8.21 2.59 -13.16
C GLY A 365 -9.33 1.65 -12.73
N SER A 366 -10.55 1.81 -13.24
CA SER A 366 -11.71 0.94 -12.94
C SER A 366 -11.56 -0.47 -13.50
N LYS A 367 -10.77 -0.62 -14.57
CA LYS A 367 -10.44 -1.93 -15.13
C LYS A 367 -9.26 -2.58 -14.42
N MET A 368 -8.59 -1.92 -13.47
CA MET A 368 -7.43 -2.48 -12.78
C MET A 368 -7.81 -3.71 -11.96
N GLU A 369 -6.97 -4.74 -11.98
CA GLU A 369 -7.14 -5.88 -11.09
C GLU A 369 -7.18 -5.47 -9.62
N VAL A 370 -8.25 -5.89 -8.95
CA VAL A 370 -8.41 -5.72 -7.51
C VAL A 370 -7.92 -6.99 -6.84
N ALA A 371 -6.96 -6.85 -5.92
CA ALA A 371 -6.58 -7.97 -5.08
C ALA A 371 -7.73 -8.29 -4.11
N GLU A 372 -8.28 -9.50 -4.19
CA GLU A 372 -9.20 -10.02 -3.18
C GLU A 372 -8.40 -10.37 -1.92
N SER A 373 -8.56 -9.57 -0.86
CA SER A 373 -7.94 -9.81 0.44
C SER A 373 -8.90 -10.58 1.36
N ALA A 374 -9.31 -11.78 0.95
CA ALA A 374 -9.88 -12.74 1.89
C ALA A 374 -8.73 -13.34 2.71
N LEU A 375 -8.25 -12.58 3.71
CA LEU A 375 -7.20 -13.05 4.63
C LEU A 375 -7.80 -14.12 5.54
N THR A 376 -7.82 -15.35 5.05
CA THR A 376 -8.09 -16.55 5.84
C THR A 376 -7.05 -16.69 6.93
N HIS A 377 -7.46 -17.19 8.10
CA HIS A 377 -6.59 -17.30 9.25
C HIS A 377 -5.40 -18.23 8.96
N PRO A 378 -4.15 -17.94 9.37
CA PRO A 378 -3.00 -18.78 9.02
C PRO A 378 -3.09 -20.25 9.43
N SER A 379 -3.87 -20.56 10.47
CA SER A 379 -4.12 -21.96 10.86
C SER A 379 -5.01 -22.74 9.89
N THR A 380 -5.71 -22.06 8.98
CA THR A 380 -6.56 -22.67 7.95
C THR A 380 -5.82 -22.89 6.62
N TRP A 381 -4.53 -22.56 6.57
CA TRP A 381 -3.75 -22.66 5.35
C TRP A 381 -3.24 -24.10 5.16
N THR A 382 -3.76 -24.78 4.15
CA THR A 382 -3.18 -26.04 3.65
C THR A 382 -2.30 -25.73 2.45
N THR A 383 -1.02 -26.12 2.51
CA THR A 383 -0.10 -25.97 1.37
C THR A 383 -0.55 -26.84 0.22
N VAL A 384 -0.76 -26.23 -0.95
CA VAL A 384 -1.02 -26.99 -2.19
C VAL A 384 0.22 -27.82 -2.49
N GLN A 385 0.04 -29.14 -2.56
CA GLN A 385 1.08 -30.09 -2.97
C GLN A 385 0.81 -30.45 -4.44
N TRP A 386 1.87 -30.56 -5.22
CA TRP A 386 1.84 -31.03 -6.61
C TRP A 386 2.90 -32.13 -6.79
N ASP A 387 2.75 -32.95 -7.83
CA ASP A 387 3.56 -34.17 -8.07
C ASP A 387 3.52 -35.19 -6.94
N LYS A 388 2.32 -35.46 -6.41
CA LYS A 388 2.12 -36.66 -5.59
C LYS A 388 2.22 -37.91 -6.48
N CYS A 389 2.89 -38.94 -5.99
CA CYS A 389 3.03 -40.23 -6.68
C CYS A 389 1.72 -41.02 -6.60
N ILE A 390 0.68 -40.53 -7.28
CA ILE A 390 -0.62 -41.17 -7.43
C ILE A 390 -0.70 -41.65 -8.87
N THR A 391 -0.97 -42.94 -9.08
CA THR A 391 -0.89 -43.58 -10.39
C THR A 391 -2.26 -43.81 -11.04
N ASN A 392 -3.35 -43.67 -10.28
CA ASN A 392 -4.70 -43.92 -10.79
C ASN A 392 -5.40 -42.59 -11.11
N SER A 393 -5.82 -42.39 -12.35
CA SER A 393 -6.52 -41.18 -12.81
C SER A 393 -7.70 -41.56 -13.70
N ASP A 394 -8.89 -41.11 -13.33
CA ASP A 394 -10.11 -41.28 -14.15
C ASP A 394 -10.18 -40.23 -15.27
N LEU A 395 -9.40 -39.15 -15.15
CA LEU A 395 -9.42 -37.99 -16.02
C LEU A 395 -8.06 -37.30 -16.05
N THR A 396 -7.48 -37.18 -17.24
CA THR A 396 -6.23 -36.45 -17.46
C THR A 396 -6.52 -35.19 -18.27
N ILE A 397 -6.08 -34.05 -17.74
CA ILE A 397 -6.22 -32.73 -18.36
C ILE A 397 -4.83 -32.13 -18.52
N PHE A 398 -4.56 -31.55 -19.69
CA PHE A 398 -3.40 -30.72 -19.95
C PHE A 398 -3.84 -29.26 -20.09
N THR A 399 -3.05 -28.32 -19.61
CA THR A 399 -3.38 -26.90 -19.61
C THR A 399 -2.21 -26.08 -20.13
N ASP A 400 -2.49 -25.03 -20.89
CA ASP A 400 -1.48 -24.08 -21.35
C ASP A 400 -2.03 -22.65 -21.50
N GLY A 401 -1.14 -21.65 -21.44
CA GLY A 401 -1.43 -20.25 -21.65
C GLY A 401 -0.44 -19.57 -22.59
N SER A 402 -0.94 -18.97 -23.68
CA SER A 402 -0.11 -18.35 -24.71
C SER A 402 -0.30 -16.84 -24.84
N LYS A 403 0.76 -16.14 -25.26
CA LYS A 403 0.71 -14.73 -25.66
C LYS A 403 1.46 -14.50 -26.97
N ILE A 404 0.74 -14.14 -28.03
CA ILE A 404 1.27 -13.89 -29.38
C ILE A 404 0.90 -12.46 -29.79
N GLU A 405 1.88 -11.66 -30.23
CA GLU A 405 1.64 -10.30 -30.79
C GLU A 405 0.75 -9.36 -29.95
N SER A 406 0.77 -9.55 -28.62
CA SER A 406 -0.09 -8.87 -27.62
C SER A 406 -1.48 -9.47 -27.40
N GLN A 407 -1.91 -10.43 -28.19
CA GLN A 407 -3.11 -11.23 -27.96
C GLN A 407 -2.80 -12.39 -27.01
N VAL A 408 -3.79 -12.80 -26.22
CA VAL A 408 -3.60 -13.75 -25.11
C VAL A 408 -4.70 -14.81 -25.14
N GLY A 409 -4.29 -16.08 -25.10
CA GLY A 409 -5.19 -17.23 -25.09
C GLY A 409 -4.81 -18.21 -23.97
N ALA A 410 -5.80 -18.92 -23.47
CA ALA A 410 -5.64 -20.01 -22.50
C ALA A 410 -6.43 -21.21 -23.00
N ALA A 411 -5.94 -22.42 -22.77
CA ALA A 411 -6.65 -23.62 -23.16
C ALA A 411 -6.41 -24.78 -22.20
N PHE A 412 -7.34 -25.72 -22.21
CA PHE A 412 -7.10 -27.04 -21.64
C PHE A 412 -7.60 -28.14 -22.58
N CYS A 413 -6.92 -29.28 -22.54
CA CYS A 413 -7.21 -30.45 -23.35
C CYS A 413 -7.46 -31.63 -22.43
N ILE A 414 -8.56 -32.34 -22.64
CA ILE A 414 -8.88 -33.57 -21.92
C ILE A 414 -8.43 -34.73 -22.79
N THR A 415 -7.61 -35.61 -22.22
CA THR A 415 -7.17 -36.84 -22.88
C THR A 415 -7.84 -38.03 -22.18
N SER A 416 -8.76 -38.69 -22.89
CA SER A 416 -9.34 -39.98 -22.51
C SER A 416 -9.10 -41.00 -23.61
N GLU A 417 -9.21 -42.30 -23.31
CA GLU A 417 -8.92 -43.39 -24.26
C GLU A 417 -9.80 -43.35 -25.54
N THR A 418 -10.94 -42.65 -25.50
CA THR A 418 -11.93 -42.63 -26.59
C THR A 418 -12.31 -41.25 -27.11
N ASP A 419 -11.93 -40.15 -26.43
CA ASP A 419 -12.29 -38.78 -26.83
C ASP A 419 -11.21 -37.77 -26.42
N SER A 420 -10.86 -36.86 -27.33
CA SER A 420 -10.04 -35.68 -27.08
C SER A 420 -10.92 -34.44 -27.19
N GLN A 421 -10.98 -33.65 -26.12
CA GLN A 421 -11.75 -32.40 -26.08
C GLN A 421 -10.82 -31.23 -25.81
N GLU A 422 -10.84 -30.23 -26.69
CA GLU A 422 -10.08 -28.99 -26.55
C GLU A 422 -11.02 -27.85 -26.14
N HIS A 423 -10.67 -27.12 -25.08
CA HIS A 423 -11.42 -25.97 -24.60
C HIS A 423 -10.55 -24.72 -24.66
N LEU A 424 -10.97 -23.76 -25.50
CA LEU A 424 -10.19 -22.58 -25.87
C LEU A 424 -10.83 -21.31 -25.29
N PHE A 425 -10.03 -20.47 -24.64
CA PHE A 425 -10.47 -19.22 -24.02
C PHE A 425 -9.61 -18.05 -24.45
N ARG A 426 -10.23 -17.04 -25.08
CA ARG A 426 -9.61 -15.76 -25.37
C ARG A 426 -9.60 -14.87 -24.13
N LEU A 427 -8.43 -14.39 -23.72
CA LEU A 427 -8.27 -13.41 -22.64
C LEU A 427 -8.08 -12.01 -23.23
N SER A 428 -8.20 -10.96 -22.41
CA SER A 428 -7.88 -9.59 -22.84
C SER A 428 -6.39 -9.41 -23.18
N ASP A 429 -6.05 -8.59 -24.18
CA ASP A 429 -4.68 -8.35 -24.68
C ASP A 429 -3.67 -7.87 -23.62
N HIS A 430 -4.18 -7.15 -22.62
CA HIS A 430 -3.36 -6.66 -21.51
C HIS A 430 -2.95 -7.74 -20.52
N CYS A 431 -3.46 -8.97 -20.64
CA CYS A 431 -3.10 -10.09 -19.77
C CYS A 431 -1.65 -10.54 -19.98
N SER A 432 -1.05 -11.08 -18.93
CA SER A 432 0.27 -11.70 -18.94
C SER A 432 0.15 -13.19 -19.22
N VAL A 433 1.25 -13.82 -19.67
CA VAL A 433 1.33 -15.28 -19.83
C VAL A 433 0.94 -15.98 -18.52
N PHE A 434 1.47 -15.52 -17.38
CA PHE A 434 1.09 -16.05 -16.06
C PHE A 434 -0.42 -16.06 -15.79
N GLN A 435 -1.17 -15.02 -16.21
CA GLN A 435 -2.62 -15.00 -16.04
C GLN A 435 -3.32 -15.99 -16.98
N ALA A 436 -2.82 -16.16 -18.21
CA ALA A 436 -3.35 -17.15 -19.15
C ALA A 436 -3.20 -18.57 -18.59
N GLU A 437 -2.01 -18.91 -18.11
CA GLU A 437 -1.71 -20.19 -17.46
C GLU A 437 -2.61 -20.46 -16.25
N ALA A 438 -2.77 -19.45 -15.38
CA ALA A 438 -3.62 -19.57 -14.21
C ALA A 438 -5.11 -19.70 -14.59
N VAL A 439 -5.56 -19.04 -15.66
CA VAL A 439 -6.92 -19.20 -16.19
C VAL A 439 -7.13 -20.59 -16.78
N ALA A 440 -6.17 -21.12 -17.53
CA ALA A 440 -6.24 -22.48 -18.08
C ALA A 440 -6.48 -23.52 -16.98
N ILE A 441 -5.70 -23.47 -15.90
CA ILE A 441 -5.88 -24.34 -14.73
C ILE A 441 -7.23 -24.09 -14.04
N GLN A 442 -7.64 -22.83 -13.89
CA GLN A 442 -8.91 -22.50 -13.26
C GLN A 442 -10.11 -23.06 -14.04
N GLU A 443 -10.13 -22.88 -15.37
CA GLU A 443 -11.24 -23.36 -16.21
C GLU A 443 -11.25 -24.89 -16.29
N ALA A 444 -10.09 -25.54 -16.32
CA ALA A 444 -9.98 -27.00 -16.21
C ALA A 444 -10.62 -27.53 -14.92
N ILE A 445 -10.31 -26.91 -13.76
CA ILE A 445 -10.89 -27.30 -12.47
C ILE A 445 -12.40 -27.05 -12.45
N LYS A 446 -12.86 -25.89 -12.94
CA LYS A 446 -14.30 -25.58 -13.00
C LYS A 446 -15.06 -26.58 -13.88
N TRP A 447 -14.50 -26.90 -15.04
CA TRP A 447 -15.07 -27.88 -15.95
C TRP A 447 -15.16 -29.25 -15.28
N ARG A 448 -14.08 -29.71 -14.65
CA ARG A 448 -14.06 -31.00 -13.93
C ARG A 448 -15.09 -31.02 -12.81
N ASN A 449 -15.17 -29.97 -12.00
CA ASN A 449 -16.13 -29.89 -10.90
C ASN A 449 -17.59 -29.89 -11.38
N LYS A 450 -17.86 -29.36 -12.59
CA LYS A 450 -19.19 -29.36 -13.18
C LYS A 450 -19.57 -30.71 -13.80
N HIS A 451 -18.66 -31.38 -14.49
CA HIS A 451 -18.98 -32.57 -15.30
C HIS A 451 -18.59 -33.90 -14.62
N ARG A 452 -17.52 -33.92 -13.82
CA ARG A 452 -16.97 -35.12 -13.17
C ARG A 452 -16.48 -34.84 -11.73
N PRO A 453 -17.38 -34.46 -10.80
CA PRO A 453 -17.01 -34.03 -9.44
C PRO A 453 -16.39 -35.13 -8.56
N GLN A 454 -16.67 -36.41 -8.85
CA GLN A 454 -16.16 -37.53 -8.06
C GLN A 454 -14.89 -38.17 -8.65
N SER A 455 -14.56 -37.90 -9.91
CA SER A 455 -13.42 -38.50 -10.61
C SER A 455 -12.09 -37.99 -10.08
N ILE A 456 -11.12 -38.89 -9.91
CA ILE A 456 -9.73 -38.51 -9.62
C ILE A 456 -9.14 -37.87 -10.88
N CYS A 457 -8.77 -36.59 -10.80
CA CYS A 457 -8.35 -35.79 -11.94
C CYS A 457 -6.88 -35.38 -11.82
N HIS A 458 -6.12 -35.66 -12.86
CA HIS A 458 -4.74 -35.23 -13.01
C HIS A 458 -4.68 -34.04 -13.97
N ILE A 459 -4.23 -32.90 -13.47
CA ILE A 459 -4.04 -31.68 -14.26
C ILE A 459 -2.54 -31.47 -14.45
N HIS A 460 -2.09 -31.56 -15.69
CA HIS A 460 -0.72 -31.34 -16.11
C HIS A 460 -0.55 -29.93 -16.66
N THR A 461 0.43 -29.20 -16.14
CA THR A 461 0.79 -27.85 -16.58
C THR A 461 2.30 -27.73 -16.68
N ASP A 462 2.81 -27.04 -17.68
CA ASP A 462 4.23 -26.69 -17.76
C ASP A 462 4.56 -25.36 -17.06
N SER A 463 3.54 -24.66 -16.56
CA SER A 463 3.68 -23.41 -15.82
C SER A 463 4.13 -23.62 -14.38
N LEU A 464 5.42 -23.90 -14.21
CA LEU A 464 6.07 -23.96 -12.89
C LEU A 464 5.81 -22.68 -12.07
N SER A 465 5.69 -21.54 -12.76
CA SER A 465 5.39 -20.24 -12.13
C SER A 465 4.05 -20.24 -11.39
N VAL A 466 3.00 -20.86 -11.94
CA VAL A 466 1.68 -20.94 -11.30
C VAL A 466 1.69 -21.98 -10.17
N LEU A 467 2.37 -23.11 -10.35
CA LEU A 467 2.50 -24.15 -9.30
C LEU A 467 3.25 -23.63 -8.07
N LEU A 468 4.37 -22.94 -8.26
CA LEU A 468 5.11 -22.27 -7.18
C LEU A 468 4.25 -21.18 -6.52
N ALA A 469 3.41 -20.50 -7.31
CA ALA A 469 2.50 -19.50 -6.75
C ALA A 469 1.41 -20.14 -5.87
N LEU A 470 0.88 -21.30 -6.27
CA LEU A 470 -0.09 -22.08 -5.49
C LEU A 470 0.49 -22.63 -4.19
N GLN A 471 1.79 -22.93 -4.13
CA GLN A 471 2.49 -23.30 -2.90
C GLN A 471 2.72 -22.11 -1.95
N ASN A 472 2.85 -20.89 -2.47
CA ASN A 472 3.24 -19.74 -1.67
C ASN A 472 2.05 -19.05 -0.98
N HIS A 473 1.89 -19.28 0.31
CA HIS A 473 0.82 -18.70 1.15
C HIS A 473 0.81 -17.17 1.23
N LYS A 474 1.91 -16.50 0.86
CA LYS A 474 2.04 -15.04 0.93
C LYS A 474 1.60 -14.33 -0.35
N ILE A 475 1.28 -15.07 -1.41
CA ILE A 475 0.84 -14.47 -2.67
C ILE A 475 -0.57 -13.94 -2.53
N SER A 476 -0.73 -12.68 -2.93
CA SER A 476 -1.99 -11.93 -2.94
C SER A 476 -2.50 -11.73 -4.38
N HIS A 477 -2.55 -12.82 -5.14
CA HIS A 477 -3.07 -12.82 -6.52
C HIS A 477 -4.45 -13.45 -6.56
N HIS A 478 -5.46 -12.73 -7.07
CA HIS A 478 -6.86 -13.18 -7.02
C HIS A 478 -7.08 -14.51 -7.76
N LEU A 479 -6.47 -14.71 -8.95
CA LEU A 479 -6.56 -15.99 -9.67
C LEU A 479 -6.04 -17.17 -8.83
N ILE A 480 -4.91 -17.00 -8.15
CA ILE A 480 -4.32 -18.06 -7.31
C ILE A 480 -5.22 -18.39 -6.12
N HIS A 481 -5.84 -17.37 -5.50
CA HIS A 481 -6.85 -17.61 -4.45
C HIS A 481 -8.07 -18.35 -4.97
N ARG A 482 -8.58 -17.97 -6.15
CA ARG A 482 -9.70 -18.66 -6.80
C ARG A 482 -9.33 -20.10 -7.18
N ILE A 483 -8.14 -20.38 -7.67
CA ILE A 483 -7.71 -21.76 -7.94
C ILE A 483 -7.71 -22.55 -6.63
N ARG A 484 -7.07 -22.02 -5.58
CA ARG A 484 -7.04 -22.66 -4.25
C ARG A 484 -8.43 -22.96 -3.69
N SER A 485 -9.40 -22.07 -3.88
CA SER A 485 -10.76 -22.28 -3.36
C SER A 485 -11.55 -23.36 -4.10
N HIS A 486 -11.13 -23.73 -5.33
CA HIS A 486 -11.77 -24.78 -6.12
C HIS A 486 -11.01 -26.11 -6.08
N LEU A 487 -9.81 -26.16 -5.50
CA LEU A 487 -9.06 -27.40 -5.29
C LEU A 487 -9.76 -28.25 -4.22
N ASP A 488 -9.91 -29.53 -4.49
CA ASP A 488 -10.38 -30.56 -3.56
C ASP A 488 -9.34 -31.69 -3.40
N GLY A 489 -9.68 -32.71 -2.62
CA GLY A 489 -8.79 -33.85 -2.38
C GLY A 489 -8.59 -34.78 -3.58
N ASN A 490 -9.39 -34.61 -4.65
CA ASN A 490 -9.42 -35.50 -5.81
C ASN A 490 -8.71 -34.89 -7.03
N ILE A 491 -8.22 -33.65 -6.92
CA ILE A 491 -7.44 -32.97 -7.95
C ILE A 491 -5.95 -33.06 -7.62
N ASN A 492 -5.18 -33.67 -8.52
CA ASN A 492 -3.73 -33.73 -8.46
C ASN A 492 -3.14 -32.83 -9.54
N LEU A 493 -2.26 -31.92 -9.13
CA LEU A 493 -1.53 -31.04 -10.04
C LEU A 493 -0.16 -31.66 -10.33
N HIS A 494 0.25 -31.62 -11.59
CA HIS A 494 1.51 -32.18 -12.06
C HIS A 494 2.28 -31.17 -12.90
N TRP A 495 3.58 -31.08 -12.67
CA TRP A 495 4.44 -30.29 -13.55
C TRP A 495 4.93 -31.17 -14.71
N VAL A 496 4.77 -30.68 -15.93
CA VAL A 496 5.35 -31.30 -17.13
C VAL A 496 6.33 -30.34 -17.78
N LYS A 497 7.30 -30.89 -18.52
CA LYS A 497 8.25 -30.05 -19.24
C LYS A 497 7.61 -29.61 -20.56
N ALA A 498 7.70 -28.32 -20.88
CA ALA A 498 7.27 -27.77 -22.16
C ALA A 498 8.10 -28.32 -23.34
N HIS A 499 7.47 -28.48 -24.50
CA HIS A 499 8.11 -28.73 -25.80
C HIS A 499 9.00 -29.98 -25.87
N ILE A 500 8.57 -31.07 -25.24
CA ILE A 500 9.23 -32.38 -25.33
C ILE A 500 8.36 -33.44 -26.01
N GLY A 501 7.27 -33.04 -26.67
CA GLY A 501 6.43 -33.96 -27.44
C GLY A 501 5.44 -34.77 -26.61
N ILE A 502 5.03 -34.27 -25.43
CA ILE A 502 3.90 -34.86 -24.69
C ILE A 502 2.62 -34.44 -25.42
N GLU A 503 1.97 -35.39 -26.08
CA GLU A 503 0.84 -35.15 -26.99
C GLU A 503 -0.24 -34.22 -26.39
N GLY A 504 -0.68 -34.47 -25.16
CA GLY A 504 -1.67 -33.63 -24.49
C GLY A 504 -1.18 -32.22 -24.18
N ASN A 505 0.10 -32.03 -23.84
CA ASN A 505 0.69 -30.70 -23.58
C ASN A 505 0.85 -29.92 -24.90
N GLU A 506 1.31 -30.57 -25.96
CA GLU A 506 1.41 -29.94 -27.29
C GLU A 506 0.02 -29.59 -27.85
N ALA A 507 -1.00 -30.40 -27.57
CA ALA A 507 -2.39 -30.07 -27.90
C ALA A 507 -2.87 -28.83 -27.14
N ALA A 508 -2.60 -28.74 -25.83
CA ALA A 508 -2.96 -27.57 -25.03
C ALA A 508 -2.24 -26.30 -25.51
N ASP A 509 -0.94 -26.37 -25.83
CA ASP A 509 -0.17 -25.24 -26.38
C ASP A 509 -0.72 -24.76 -27.72
N ARG A 510 -1.00 -25.69 -28.62
CA ARG A 510 -1.60 -25.39 -29.92
C ARG A 510 -2.99 -24.75 -29.77
N ALA A 511 -3.83 -25.29 -28.89
CA ALA A 511 -5.15 -24.75 -28.59
C ALA A 511 -5.08 -23.36 -27.92
N ALA A 512 -4.11 -23.10 -27.03
CA ALA A 512 -3.93 -21.80 -26.39
C ALA A 512 -3.49 -20.72 -27.39
N LYS A 513 -2.63 -21.09 -28.35
CA LYS A 513 -2.23 -20.22 -29.47
C LYS A 513 -3.40 -19.90 -30.39
N GLU A 514 -4.20 -20.91 -30.74
CA GLU A 514 -5.43 -20.71 -31.52
C GLU A 514 -6.42 -19.81 -30.76
N ALA A 515 -6.61 -20.04 -29.46
CA ALA A 515 -7.47 -19.24 -28.61
C ALA A 515 -7.09 -17.77 -28.60
N ALA A 516 -5.80 -17.43 -28.67
CA ALA A 516 -5.31 -16.06 -28.71
C ALA A 516 -5.77 -15.30 -29.97
N THR A 517 -5.97 -16.00 -31.08
CA THR A 517 -6.37 -15.40 -32.38
C THR A 517 -7.87 -15.10 -32.49
N LYS A 518 -8.68 -15.55 -31.53
CA LYS A 518 -10.13 -15.25 -31.51
C LYS A 518 -10.38 -13.75 -31.36
N ASP A 519 -11.37 -13.24 -32.10
CA ASP A 519 -11.78 -11.83 -32.04
C ASP A 519 -12.50 -11.47 -30.72
N MET A 520 -13.33 -12.39 -30.21
CA MET A 520 -14.15 -12.15 -29.02
C MET A 520 -13.42 -12.62 -27.76
N VAL A 521 -13.37 -11.76 -26.74
CA VAL A 521 -12.79 -12.09 -25.42
C VAL A 521 -13.78 -12.93 -24.61
N ASP A 522 -13.39 -14.17 -24.29
CA ASP A 522 -14.16 -15.11 -23.48
C ASP A 522 -14.00 -14.83 -21.98
N VAL A 523 -12.77 -14.53 -21.53
CA VAL A 523 -12.43 -14.33 -20.11
C VAL A 523 -11.86 -12.93 -19.88
N PRO A 524 -12.72 -11.93 -19.57
CA PRO A 524 -12.26 -10.58 -19.29
C PRO A 524 -11.62 -10.52 -17.89
N LEU A 525 -10.30 -10.34 -17.86
CA LEU A 525 -9.57 -10.04 -16.63
C LEU A 525 -9.29 -8.54 -16.49
N GLY A 526 -9.09 -8.10 -15.24
CA GLY A 526 -8.64 -6.74 -14.98
C GLY A 526 -7.24 -6.48 -15.55
N ILE A 527 -6.89 -5.21 -15.70
CA ILE A 527 -5.57 -4.75 -16.14
C ILE A 527 -4.58 -4.93 -14.98
N PRO A 528 -3.48 -5.67 -15.18
CA PRO A 528 -2.46 -5.81 -14.15
C PRO A 528 -1.92 -4.47 -13.68
N GLN A 529 -1.66 -4.35 -12.37
CA GLN A 529 -1.08 -3.15 -11.77
C GLN A 529 0.22 -2.70 -12.47
N ASN A 530 1.04 -3.66 -12.91
CA ASN A 530 2.28 -3.38 -13.61
C ASN A 530 2.05 -2.80 -15.02
N SER A 531 0.99 -3.22 -15.71
CA SER A 531 0.61 -2.69 -17.02
C SER A 531 0.19 -1.22 -16.91
N ILE A 532 -0.60 -0.87 -15.89
CA ILE A 532 -0.95 0.55 -15.60
C ILE A 532 0.29 1.37 -15.25
N LYS A 533 1.18 0.85 -14.39
CA LYS A 533 2.45 1.54 -14.08
C LYS A 533 3.30 1.79 -15.32
N ARG A 534 3.32 0.84 -16.26
CA ARG A 534 4.02 1.00 -17.54
C ARG A 534 3.37 2.09 -18.38
N GLN A 535 2.05 2.05 -18.55
CA GLN A 535 1.30 3.08 -19.27
C GLN A 535 1.56 4.48 -18.71
N LEU A 536 1.53 4.64 -17.38
CA LEU A 536 1.86 5.89 -16.72
C LEU A 536 3.29 6.36 -17.02
N LYS A 537 4.28 5.45 -17.01
CA LYS A 537 5.66 5.79 -17.39
C LYS A 537 5.78 6.22 -18.85
N ASP A 538 5.08 5.54 -19.76
CA ASP A 538 5.08 5.87 -21.18
C ASP A 538 4.51 7.28 -21.42
N LEU A 539 3.48 7.67 -20.66
CA LEU A 539 2.94 9.04 -20.66
C LEU A 539 3.97 10.07 -20.16
N LEU A 540 4.72 9.79 -19.10
CA LEU A 540 5.81 10.68 -18.66
C LEU A 540 6.86 10.85 -19.76
N VAL A 541 7.27 9.76 -20.42
CA VAL A 541 8.29 9.82 -21.48
C VAL A 541 7.77 10.66 -22.65
N SER A 542 6.51 10.47 -23.06
CA SER A 542 5.86 11.27 -24.09
C SER A 542 5.83 12.75 -23.72
N GLU A 543 5.39 13.08 -22.51
CA GLU A 543 5.33 14.46 -22.01
C GLU A 543 6.72 15.09 -21.89
N GLN A 544 7.72 14.33 -21.44
CA GLN A 544 9.10 14.77 -21.40
C GLN A 544 9.63 15.07 -22.82
N ASN A 545 9.28 14.25 -23.81
CA ASN A 545 9.70 14.46 -25.20
C ASN A 545 9.07 15.74 -25.78
N LYS A 546 7.79 16.01 -25.51
CA LYS A 546 7.13 17.26 -25.90
C LYS A 546 7.82 18.50 -25.32
N ARG A 547 8.29 18.43 -24.07
CA ARG A 547 9.03 19.53 -23.41
C ARG A 547 10.44 19.74 -23.99
N LYS A 548 11.09 18.67 -24.47
CA LYS A 548 12.43 18.72 -25.07
C LYS A 548 12.40 19.30 -26.48
N TRP A 549 11.41 18.87 -27.26
CA TRP A 549 11.22 19.24 -28.66
C TRP A 549 9.82 19.82 -28.80
N PRO A 550 9.59 21.07 -28.36
CA PRO A 550 8.34 21.74 -28.70
C PRO A 550 8.29 21.73 -30.23
N ILE A 551 7.27 21.10 -30.80
CA ILE A 551 7.09 20.99 -32.24
C ILE A 551 7.04 22.43 -32.77
N HIS A 552 8.16 22.92 -33.29
CA HIS A 552 8.20 24.17 -34.02
C HIS A 552 7.66 23.84 -35.42
N PRO A 553 6.64 24.56 -35.93
CA PRO A 553 6.00 24.26 -37.22
C PRO A 553 6.95 24.35 -38.43
N TRP A 554 8.22 24.69 -38.24
CA TRP A 554 9.25 24.76 -39.29
C TRP A 554 10.01 23.45 -39.52
N TYR A 555 9.81 22.42 -38.71
CA TYR A 555 10.44 21.09 -38.88
C TYR A 555 9.50 20.08 -39.55
N PHE A 556 9.05 20.40 -40.76
CA PHE A 556 8.73 19.39 -41.75
C PHE A 556 9.65 19.64 -42.94
N PRO A 557 10.66 18.79 -43.22
CA PRO A 557 11.09 18.65 -44.59
C PRO A 557 9.89 18.02 -45.30
N THR A 558 9.28 18.79 -46.20
CA THR A 558 8.42 18.26 -47.24
C THR A 558 9.16 17.08 -47.87
N SER A 559 8.72 15.86 -47.56
CA SER A 559 9.13 14.68 -48.28
C SER A 559 8.62 14.83 -49.70
N GLN A 560 9.51 15.34 -50.57
CA GLN A 560 9.38 15.17 -52.00
C GLN A 560 9.25 13.67 -52.28
N LYS A 561 8.14 13.32 -52.92
CA LYS A 561 7.98 12.09 -53.69
C LYS A 561 9.19 11.93 -54.61
N ILE A 562 9.90 10.81 -54.46
CA ILE A 562 10.37 9.96 -55.58
C ILE A 562 10.20 8.52 -55.12
#